data_AF-A0A952PYM8-F1
#
_entry.id   AF-A0A952PYM8-F1
#
_cell.length_a   1.000
_cell.length_b   1.000
_cell.length_c   1.000
_cell.angle_alpha   90.00
_cell.angle_beta   90.00
_cell.angle_gamma   90.00
#
_symmetry.space_group_name_H-M   'P 1'
#
loop_
_entity.id
_entity.type
_entity.pdbx_description
1 polymer ?
#
loop_
_entity_poly.entity_id
_entity_poly.type
_entity_poly.pdbx_seq_one_letter_code
_entity_poly.pdbx_strand_id
1 'polypeptide(L)'
;MAAPGTYKFTHFRSQLEIRFAKELDAREIRWFYEPERLGDSRYLLDFYLPQFKAWVEVKGQVSSRDHDSLLSLSVTLLKERRQRVFMWMDKEAFAITEKGYATLTHEEFWKALTDTTSIPPAPSPSAEPNIPNLIVYPTERPPRHRRRFR
;
A
#
# COMPACT_ATOMS: atom_id res chain seq x y z
N MET A 1 13.63 -20.57 -13.21
CA MET A 1 13.83 -19.12 -12.98
C MET A 1 13.15 -18.36 -14.12
N ALA A 2 12.19 -17.48 -13.83
CA ALA A 2 11.62 -16.61 -14.85
C ALA A 2 12.64 -15.50 -15.17
N ALA A 3 12.98 -15.30 -16.44
CA ALA A 3 13.97 -14.30 -16.84
C ALA A 3 13.41 -12.87 -16.66
N PRO A 4 14.19 -11.92 -16.12
CA PRO A 4 13.82 -10.51 -16.13
C PRO A 4 13.65 -9.98 -17.56
N GLY A 5 12.95 -8.87 -17.74
CA GLY A 5 12.73 -8.28 -19.06
C GLY A 5 12.17 -6.87 -19.01
N THR A 6 12.13 -6.22 -20.15
CA THR A 6 11.72 -4.81 -20.27
C THR A 6 10.35 -4.70 -20.93
N TYR A 7 9.48 -3.86 -20.36
CA TYR A 7 8.20 -3.48 -20.95
C TYR A 7 7.91 -2.00 -20.67
N LYS A 8 7.54 -1.23 -21.70
CA LYS A 8 7.34 0.23 -21.63
C LYS A 8 8.47 0.97 -20.89
N PHE A 9 9.73 0.65 -21.22
CA PHE A 9 10.94 1.21 -20.59
C PHE A 9 11.16 0.87 -19.11
N THR A 10 10.28 0.07 -18.50
CA THR A 10 10.44 -0.45 -17.14
C THR A 10 11.10 -1.82 -17.17
N HIS A 11 12.08 -2.04 -16.30
CA HIS A 11 12.74 -3.34 -16.12
C HIS A 11 12.05 -4.12 -15.00
N PHE A 12 11.47 -5.26 -15.35
CA PHE A 12 10.77 -6.14 -14.43
C PHE A 12 11.66 -7.29 -13.98
N ARG A 13 11.42 -7.78 -12.76
CA ARG A 13 12.19 -8.86 -12.13
C ARG A 13 11.74 -10.24 -12.59
N SER A 14 10.55 -10.34 -13.20
CA SER A 14 10.05 -11.59 -13.75
C SER A 14 9.17 -11.41 -15.00
N GLN A 15 9.07 -12.47 -15.81
CA GLN A 15 8.09 -12.54 -16.90
C GLN A 15 6.64 -12.48 -16.39
N LEU A 16 6.40 -12.93 -15.16
CA LEU A 16 5.06 -12.92 -14.58
C LEU A 16 4.59 -11.49 -14.31
N GLU A 17 5.47 -10.63 -13.79
CA GLU A 17 5.21 -9.19 -13.67
C GLU A 17 4.96 -8.54 -15.03
N ILE A 18 5.72 -8.89 -16.07
CA ILE A 18 5.50 -8.36 -17.42
C ILE A 18 4.12 -8.76 -17.95
N ARG A 19 3.69 -10.01 -17.72
CA ARG A 19 2.34 -10.46 -18.09
C ARG A 19 1.28 -9.68 -17.34
N PHE A 20 1.45 -9.50 -16.03
CA PHE A 20 0.52 -8.73 -15.22
C PHE A 20 0.43 -7.25 -15.68
N ALA A 21 1.57 -6.60 -15.98
CA ALA A 21 1.60 -5.25 -16.54
C ALA A 21 0.82 -5.14 -17.87
N LYS A 22 0.95 -6.15 -18.75
CA LYS A 22 0.17 -6.22 -19.99
C LYS A 22 -1.32 -6.40 -19.74
N GLU A 23 -1.71 -7.21 -18.76
CA GLU A 23 -3.12 -7.38 -18.38
C GLU A 23 -3.73 -6.08 -17.82
N LEU A 24 -2.96 -5.31 -17.05
CA LEU A 24 -3.35 -3.98 -16.56
C LEU A 24 -3.54 -3.00 -17.73
N ASP A 25 -2.58 -2.95 -18.65
CA ASP A 25 -2.65 -2.08 -19.83
C ASP A 25 -3.81 -2.44 -20.77
N ALA A 26 -4.08 -3.73 -20.97
CA ALA A 26 -5.23 -4.20 -21.77
C ALA A 26 -6.58 -3.81 -21.16
N ARG A 27 -6.63 -3.55 -19.85
CA ARG A 27 -7.81 -3.06 -19.11
C ARG A 27 -7.78 -1.55 -18.88
N GLU A 28 -6.82 -0.84 -19.49
CA GLU A 28 -6.63 0.61 -19.36
C GLU A 28 -6.43 1.07 -17.89
N ILE A 29 -5.87 0.19 -17.05
CA ILE A 29 -5.60 0.48 -15.64
C ILE A 29 -4.22 1.14 -15.55
N ARG A 30 -4.14 2.39 -15.09
CA ARG A 30 -2.83 3.01 -14.78
C ARG A 30 -2.18 2.28 -13.60
N TRP A 31 -0.87 2.11 -13.68
CA TRP A 31 -0.07 1.43 -12.67
C TRP A 31 1.28 2.11 -12.48
N PHE A 32 1.86 1.93 -11.30
CA PHE A 32 3.25 2.27 -11.00
C PHE A 32 3.97 1.01 -10.54
N TYR A 33 5.17 0.75 -11.08
CA TYR A 33 5.99 -0.39 -10.69
C TYR A 33 6.98 0.01 -9.59
N GLU A 34 7.02 -0.73 -8.49
CA GLU A 34 7.88 -0.52 -7.32
C GLU A 34 7.99 0.95 -6.86
N PRO A 35 6.88 1.72 -6.73
CA PRO A 35 6.96 3.18 -6.58
C PRO A 35 7.50 3.66 -5.22
N GLU A 36 7.28 2.90 -4.14
CA GLU A 36 7.78 3.25 -2.80
C GLU A 36 7.93 2.00 -1.92
N ARG A 37 8.72 2.15 -0.85
CA ARG A 37 8.83 1.16 0.24
C ARG A 37 7.79 1.48 1.31
N LEU A 38 7.05 0.47 1.75
CA LEU A 38 5.88 0.60 2.60
C LEU A 38 6.11 0.01 3.99
N GLY A 39 5.51 0.67 4.99
CA GLY A 39 5.58 0.27 6.40
C GLY A 39 6.99 0.33 6.99
N ASP A 40 7.09 -0.03 8.28
CA ASP A 40 8.36 -0.03 9.01
C ASP A 40 9.35 -1.07 8.48
N SER A 41 8.83 -2.19 7.95
CA SER A 41 9.62 -3.24 7.31
C SER A 41 10.15 -2.85 5.93
N ARG A 42 9.77 -1.69 5.40
CA ARG A 42 10.18 -1.17 4.09
C ARG A 42 9.95 -2.19 2.95
N TYR A 43 8.81 -2.88 3.04
CA TYR A 43 8.36 -3.84 2.04
C TYR A 43 8.18 -3.13 0.69
N LEU A 44 8.64 -3.76 -0.39
CA LEU A 44 8.52 -3.20 -1.74
C LEU A 44 7.56 -4.10 -2.52
N LEU A 45 6.34 -3.61 -2.74
CA LEU A 45 5.34 -4.31 -3.54
C LEU A 45 5.55 -3.98 -5.03
N ASP A 46 5.25 -4.95 -5.89
CA ASP A 46 5.50 -4.81 -7.32
C ASP A 46 4.68 -3.71 -7.98
N PHE A 47 3.36 -3.63 -7.73
CA PHE A 47 2.47 -2.70 -8.42
C PHE A 47 1.60 -1.88 -7.48
N TYR A 48 1.47 -0.58 -7.78
CA TYR A 48 0.44 0.29 -7.21
C TYR A 48 -0.55 0.73 -8.27
N LEU A 49 -1.85 0.59 -7.97
CA LEU A 49 -2.99 0.91 -8.82
C LEU A 49 -3.80 2.05 -8.19
N PRO A 50 -3.50 3.32 -8.52
CA PRO A 50 -4.01 4.49 -7.80
C PRO A 50 -5.53 4.65 -7.87
N GLN A 51 -6.17 4.25 -8.98
CA GLN A 51 -7.62 4.37 -9.18
C GLN A 51 -8.40 3.54 -8.17
N PHE A 52 -7.88 2.37 -7.82
CA PHE A 52 -8.55 1.39 -6.98
C PHE A 52 -8.01 1.37 -5.56
N LYS A 53 -7.06 2.28 -5.26
CA LYS A 53 -6.29 2.33 -4.01
C LYS A 53 -5.77 0.93 -3.64
N ALA A 54 -5.13 0.27 -4.60
CA ALA A 54 -4.75 -1.12 -4.45
C ALA A 54 -3.26 -1.31 -4.74
N TRP A 55 -2.64 -2.18 -3.96
CA TRP A 55 -1.32 -2.73 -4.23
C TRP A 55 -1.44 -4.18 -4.66
N VAL A 56 -0.56 -4.62 -5.56
CA VAL A 56 -0.52 -6.00 -6.04
C VAL A 56 0.91 -6.51 -6.01
N GLU A 57 1.13 -7.58 -5.26
CA GLU A 57 2.33 -8.41 -5.30
C GLU A 57 2.16 -9.51 -6.37
N VAL A 58 3.12 -9.70 -7.25
CA VAL A 58 3.06 -10.71 -8.33
C VAL A 58 4.04 -11.83 -8.03
N LYS A 59 3.53 -13.04 -7.79
CA LYS A 59 4.35 -14.17 -7.34
C LYS A 59 4.05 -15.46 -8.08
N GLY A 60 5.11 -16.18 -8.46
CA GLY A 60 4.97 -17.49 -9.12
C GLY A 60 4.76 -18.66 -8.15
N GLN A 61 5.20 -18.53 -6.89
CA GLN A 61 5.07 -19.55 -5.87
C GLN A 61 4.86 -18.90 -4.50
N VAL A 62 3.99 -19.52 -3.70
CA VAL A 62 3.72 -19.11 -2.33
C VAL A 62 4.78 -19.70 -1.40
N SER A 63 5.45 -18.87 -0.60
CA SER A 63 6.29 -19.31 0.49
C SER A 63 5.64 -18.97 1.84
N SER A 64 5.82 -19.81 2.86
CA SER A 64 5.24 -19.59 4.18
C SER A 64 5.80 -18.35 4.89
N ARG A 65 7.05 -17.96 4.61
CA ARG A 65 7.71 -16.81 5.26
C ARG A 65 7.23 -15.45 4.76
N ASP A 66 6.72 -15.38 3.52
CA ASP A 66 6.25 -14.11 2.95
C ASP A 66 4.88 -13.69 3.49
N HIS A 67 4.11 -14.64 4.04
CA HIS A 67 2.72 -14.44 4.43
C HIS A 67 2.52 -13.45 5.57
N ASP A 68 3.31 -13.57 6.64
CA ASP A 68 3.08 -12.80 7.87
C ASP A 68 3.40 -11.31 7.67
N SER A 69 4.48 -11.01 6.95
CA SER A 69 4.89 -9.62 6.67
C SER A 69 3.89 -8.92 5.76
N LEU A 70 3.41 -9.62 4.73
CA LEU A 70 2.46 -9.05 3.77
C LEU A 70 1.06 -8.86 4.39
N LEU A 71 0.65 -9.76 5.30
CA LEU A 71 -0.57 -9.60 6.08
C LEU A 71 -0.48 -8.41 7.03
N SER A 72 0.61 -8.28 7.78
CA SER A 72 0.79 -7.12 8.68
C SER A 72 0.77 -5.80 7.90
N LEU A 73 1.44 -5.77 6.75
CA LEU A 73 1.44 -4.60 5.87
C LEU A 73 0.04 -4.26 5.34
N SER A 74 -0.74 -5.26 4.92
CA SER A 74 -2.08 -5.01 4.38
C SER A 74 -3.01 -4.37 5.41
N VAL A 75 -2.93 -4.80 6.67
CA VAL A 75 -3.67 -4.22 7.79
C VAL A 75 -3.27 -2.76 7.99
N THR A 76 -1.97 -2.46 8.01
CA THR A 76 -1.47 -1.08 8.15
C THR A 76 -1.93 -0.19 6.99
N LEU A 77 -1.77 -0.64 5.74
CA LEU A 77 -2.17 0.14 4.56
C LEU A 77 -3.69 0.40 4.52
N LEU A 78 -4.50 -0.57 4.93
CA LEU A 78 -5.95 -0.41 4.98
C LEU A 78 -6.35 0.62 6.04
N LYS A 79 -5.77 0.54 7.24
CA LYS A 79 -6.09 1.44 8.36
C LYS A 79 -5.60 2.87 8.14
N GLU A 80 -4.36 3.03 7.68
CA GLU A 80 -3.71 4.35 7.62
C GLU A 80 -3.91 5.04 6.27
N ARG A 81 -3.86 4.27 5.18
CA ARG A 81 -3.90 4.82 3.81
C ARG A 81 -5.18 4.50 3.05
N ARG A 82 -6.07 3.68 3.63
CA ARG A 82 -7.28 3.17 2.96
C ARG A 82 -6.92 2.49 1.64
N GLN A 83 -5.81 1.76 1.64
CA GLN A 83 -5.28 1.04 0.50
C GLN A 83 -5.36 -0.47 0.75
N ARG A 84 -5.81 -1.21 -0.25
CA ARG A 84 -5.97 -2.66 -0.20
C ARG A 84 -4.73 -3.34 -0.78
N VAL A 85 -4.49 -4.59 -0.38
CA VAL A 85 -3.39 -5.39 -0.91
C VAL A 85 -3.93 -6.69 -1.47
N PHE A 86 -3.44 -7.04 -2.65
CA PHE A 86 -3.70 -8.30 -3.31
C PHE A 86 -2.39 -9.01 -3.64
N MET A 87 -2.45 -10.32 -3.82
CA MET A 87 -1.37 -11.10 -4.41
C MET A 87 -1.91 -11.77 -5.67
N TRP A 88 -1.23 -11.57 -6.80
CA TRP A 88 -1.59 -12.19 -8.07
C TRP A 88 -0.57 -13.28 -8.41
N MET A 89 -1.06 -14.44 -8.81
CA MET A 89 -0.23 -15.58 -9.21
C MET A 89 -0.69 -16.15 -10.55
N ASP A 90 0.07 -17.09 -11.09
CA ASP A 90 -0.19 -17.67 -12.42
C ASP A 90 -1.57 -18.37 -12.52
N LYS A 91 -2.06 -18.98 -11.43
CA LYS A 91 -3.31 -19.78 -11.43
C LYS A 91 -4.45 -19.19 -10.61
N GLU A 92 -4.12 -18.35 -9.64
CA GLU A 92 -5.07 -17.81 -8.67
C GLU A 92 -4.56 -16.45 -8.18
N ALA A 93 -5.35 -15.80 -7.35
CA ALA A 93 -5.00 -14.58 -6.67
C ALA A 93 -5.52 -14.62 -5.23
N PHE A 94 -5.11 -13.65 -4.43
CA PHE A 94 -5.59 -13.50 -3.07
C PHE A 94 -5.94 -12.05 -2.79
N ALA A 95 -7.07 -11.83 -2.13
CA ALA A 95 -7.31 -10.61 -1.38
C ALA A 95 -6.74 -10.79 0.03
N ILE A 96 -5.91 -9.84 0.47
CA ILE A 96 -5.27 -9.90 1.79
C ILE A 96 -6.04 -8.96 2.71
N THR A 97 -6.78 -9.55 3.64
CA THR A 97 -7.67 -8.87 4.56
C THR A 97 -7.17 -9.00 6.00
N GLU A 98 -7.80 -8.30 6.94
CA GLU A 98 -7.48 -8.48 8.38
C GLU A 98 -7.72 -9.92 8.87
N LYS A 99 -8.54 -10.70 8.15
CA LYS A 99 -8.82 -12.11 8.46
C LYS A 99 -7.83 -13.08 7.82
N GLY A 100 -6.85 -12.57 7.05
CA GLY A 100 -5.91 -13.38 6.29
C GLY A 100 -6.19 -13.34 4.78
N TYR A 101 -5.82 -14.43 4.11
CA TYR A 101 -5.81 -14.55 2.66
C TYR A 101 -7.10 -15.20 2.18
N ALA A 102 -7.88 -14.46 1.38
CA ALA A 102 -9.04 -14.99 0.68
C ALA A 102 -8.62 -15.35 -0.76
N THR A 103 -8.64 -16.64 -1.09
CA THR A 103 -8.36 -17.13 -2.45
C THR A 103 -9.41 -16.62 -3.44
N LEU A 104 -8.94 -16.23 -4.62
CA LEU A 104 -9.73 -15.73 -5.73
C LEU A 104 -9.26 -16.40 -7.03
N THR A 105 -10.20 -16.69 -7.91
CA THR A 105 -9.90 -16.82 -9.34
C THR A 105 -9.45 -15.47 -9.92
N HIS A 106 -8.84 -15.46 -11.10
CA HIS A 106 -8.50 -14.19 -11.76
C HIS A 106 -9.73 -13.33 -12.09
N GLU A 107 -10.86 -13.95 -12.43
CA GLU A 107 -12.10 -13.22 -12.66
C GLU A 107 -12.59 -12.52 -11.38
N GLU A 108 -12.60 -13.24 -10.26
CA GLU A 108 -12.96 -12.69 -8.95
C GLU A 108 -11.97 -11.61 -8.49
N PHE A 109 -10.68 -11.77 -8.80
CA PHE A 109 -9.67 -10.74 -8.55
C PHE A 109 -10.02 -9.43 -9.26
N TRP A 110 -10.35 -9.47 -10.56
CA TRP A 110 -10.70 -8.24 -11.29
C TRP A 110 -11.98 -7.60 -10.72
N LYS A 111 -13.00 -8.41 -10.39
CA LYS A 111 -14.22 -7.92 -9.73
C LYS A 111 -13.89 -7.24 -8.39
N ALA A 112 -13.15 -7.93 -7.53
CA ALA A 112 -12.76 -7.43 -6.21
C ALA A 112 -11.86 -6.19 -6.31
N LEU A 113 -10.96 -6.12 -7.28
CA LEU A 113 -10.11 -4.95 -7.52
C LEU A 113 -10.96 -3.72 -7.84
N THR A 114 -11.96 -3.86 -8.72
CA THR A 114 -12.84 -2.75 -9.10
C THR A 114 -13.88 -2.39 -8.05
N ASP A 115 -14.25 -3.34 -7.19
CA ASP A 115 -15.20 -3.12 -6.10
C ASP A 115 -14.53 -2.41 -4.92
N THR A 116 -14.67 -1.08 -4.88
CA THR A 116 -14.13 -0.25 -3.80
C THR A 116 -15.06 -0.11 -2.60
N THR A 117 -16.20 -0.80 -2.56
CA THR A 117 -17.17 -0.70 -1.43
C THR A 117 -16.58 -1.18 -0.11
N SER A 118 -15.59 -2.07 -0.16
CA SER A 118 -14.85 -2.58 0.99
C SER A 118 -13.86 -1.58 1.62
N ILE A 119 -13.60 -0.45 0.96
CA ILE A 119 -12.74 0.61 1.51
C ILE A 119 -13.59 1.47 2.46
N PRO A 120 -13.32 1.49 3.78
CA PRO A 120 -14.10 2.29 4.73
C PRO A 120 -14.14 3.74 4.26
N PRO A 121 -15.26 4.50 4.30
CA PRO A 121 -15.29 5.90 3.87
C PRO A 121 -14.29 6.77 4.65
N ALA A 122 -13.93 7.94 4.10
CA ALA A 122 -13.11 8.88 4.88
C ALA A 122 -13.90 9.26 6.13
N PRO A 123 -13.26 9.45 7.29
CA PRO A 123 -13.95 10.05 8.42
C PRO A 123 -14.54 11.39 7.96
N SER A 124 -15.82 11.63 8.28
CA SER A 124 -16.48 12.89 7.96
C SER A 124 -15.69 14.05 8.59
N PRO A 125 -15.54 15.19 7.90
CA PRO A 125 -14.78 16.34 8.43
C PRO A 125 -15.37 16.94 9.72
N SER A 126 -16.58 16.53 10.11
CA SER A 126 -17.27 16.93 11.34
C SER A 126 -16.91 16.11 12.58
N ALA A 127 -16.07 15.07 12.48
CA ALA A 127 -15.51 14.38 13.63
C ALA A 127 -14.22 15.10 14.06
N GLU A 128 -14.33 16.35 14.52
CA GLU A 128 -13.24 16.97 15.26
C GLU A 128 -12.97 16.14 16.52
N PRO A 129 -11.69 15.81 16.84
CA PRO A 129 -11.39 15.27 18.14
C PRO A 129 -11.86 16.30 19.18
N ASN A 130 -12.73 15.88 20.10
CA ASN A 130 -13.00 16.64 21.31
C ASN A 130 -11.69 16.67 22.10
N ILE A 131 -10.85 17.69 21.87
CA ILE A 131 -9.62 17.92 22.60
C ILE A 131 -10.06 18.53 23.95
N PRO A 132 -9.99 17.79 25.09
CA PRO A 132 -10.18 18.44 26.37
C PRO A 132 -9.08 19.50 26.55
N ASN A 133 -9.52 20.72 26.83
CA ASN A 133 -8.72 21.93 27.06
C ASN A 133 -7.26 21.63 27.43
N LEU A 134 -6.35 21.87 26.47
CA LEU A 134 -4.91 21.87 26.72
C LEU A 134 -4.62 22.95 27.77
N ILE A 135 -4.12 22.55 28.94
CA ILE A 135 -3.63 23.48 29.95
C ILE A 135 -2.52 24.31 29.30
N VAL A 136 -2.79 25.61 29.11
CA VAL A 136 -1.81 26.58 28.64
C VAL A 136 -0.85 26.86 29.79
N TYR A 137 0.37 26.31 29.72
CA TYR A 137 1.44 26.76 30.61
C TYR A 137 1.96 28.13 30.14
N PRO A 138 1.99 29.16 31.00
CA PRO A 138 2.54 30.45 30.64
C PRO A 138 4.05 30.34 30.43
N THR A 139 4.52 30.87 29.29
CA THR A 139 5.94 30.91 28.93
C THR A 139 6.61 32.13 29.58
N GLU A 140 7.03 32.02 30.83
CA GLU A 140 7.96 32.99 31.39
C GLU A 140 9.38 32.72 30.85
N ARG A 141 9.88 33.61 29.99
CA ARG A 141 11.32 33.68 29.66
C ARG A 141 12.02 34.64 30.63
N PRO A 142 13.12 34.26 31.29
CA PRO A 142 13.90 35.18 32.12
C PRO A 142 14.70 36.18 31.27
N PRO A 143 15.06 37.36 31.81
CA PRO A 143 15.68 38.44 31.06
C PRO A 143 17.15 38.14 30.71
N ARG A 144 17.53 38.44 29.46
CA ARG A 144 18.93 38.39 28.99
C ARG A 144 19.74 39.52 29.63
N HIS A 145 20.71 39.18 30.47
CA HIS A 145 21.75 40.11 30.90
C HIS A 145 22.67 40.47 29.71
N ARG A 146 22.67 41.75 29.33
CA ARG A 146 23.68 42.35 28.44
C ARG A 146 25.02 42.44 29.18
N ARG A 147 26.04 41.70 28.73
CA ARG A 147 27.44 42.07 29.03
C ARG A 147 27.94 43.03 27.96
N ARG A 148 28.22 44.26 28.37
CA ARG A 148 29.04 45.22 27.64
C ARG A 148 30.50 44.75 27.71
N PHE A 149 31.18 44.67 26.57
CA PHE A 149 32.64 44.75 26.56
C PHE A 149 33.04 46.13 26.07
N ARG A 150 33.96 46.73 26.82
CA ARG A 150 34.73 47.93 26.50
C ARG A 150 35.84 47.57 25.54
#